data_AF-A0A2N1W265-F1
#
_entry.id   AF-A0A2N1W265-F1
#
_cell.length_a   1.000
_cell.length_b   1.000
_cell.length_c   1.000
_cell.angle_alpha   90.00
_cell.angle_beta   90.00
_cell.angle_gamma   90.00
#
_symmetry.space_group_name_H-M   'P 1'
#
loop_
_entity.id
_entity.type
_entity.pdbx_description
1 polymer ?
#
loop_
_entity_poly.entity_id
_entity_poly.type
_entity_poly.pdbx_seq_one_letter_code
_entity_poly.pdbx_strand_id
1 'polypeptide(L)'
;MKIKDWEVWHTYTTYFSNEIPDLYKVAKQLLKNGIAELAVHSDGSFYWLGKENIRQGAIEFQSSESVNYNKVQFNTKDGKPADYDAFIEECLLISTKMKFESNRIFGDDINLMEPNLRVFTGLCKLLNKETGFEVNCYPVITLYSNGILIVSFRIIGTPSKIEIDDFIEYGQNLSKLFFDEAKCPPGFGIWAPVAGKLSRINNFIYIKKVLKNPQYVFHRKEFEKRITEENVGDFKFKFAALTKSVEKETLSGLVQTVFRLIGLFINAKEKHIIWNYSEKQNKQGDFWQGRPNIYIIKHSNQNVNAKDNFKQNKNDFIKILAQGQNTNMKNDDKIFVTEDLRYFDDYNVFITSVVTLTIWSKKGISTEQELVDVNNGHLIYDKQVLAETLEFGYMLYKAIIDRILKQNDPNIIFLMKKDLSQFKYKMNNMGHYGEIREMLKKGWKEYGVENLQHYLNDLTAIQSSHIEWKESKDTAKRDRILTVVLGVLAAPGIAQTITIPLWDYFKWPLPKIKLALVEPFITVVTLMFMLLCLLPFLFSKKLKITL
;
A
#
# COMPACT_ATOMS: atom_id res chain seq x y z
N MET A 1 -27.60 -1.74 23.81
CA MET A 1 -27.28 -0.29 23.75
C MET A 1 -27.85 0.31 22.46
N LYS A 2 -28.32 1.57 22.47
CA LYS A 2 -28.67 2.30 21.22
C LYS A 2 -27.60 3.31 20.85
N ILE A 3 -27.08 3.26 19.64
CA ILE A 3 -26.07 4.18 19.11
C ILE A 3 -26.80 5.37 18.48
N LYS A 4 -26.32 6.59 18.73
CA LYS A 4 -26.97 7.84 18.28
C LYS A 4 -26.12 8.65 17.30
N ASP A 5 -24.81 8.65 17.52
CA ASP A 5 -23.86 9.43 16.72
C ASP A 5 -22.61 8.57 16.54
N TRP A 6 -22.28 8.29 15.29
CA TRP A 6 -21.25 7.34 14.92
C TRP A 6 -20.71 7.63 13.53
N GLU A 7 -19.49 7.16 13.29
CA GLU A 7 -18.85 7.19 11.98
C GLU A 7 -18.07 5.90 11.78
N VAL A 8 -18.09 5.36 10.55
CA VAL A 8 -17.28 4.20 10.19
C VAL A 8 -16.45 4.51 8.96
N TRP A 9 -15.15 4.29 9.07
CA TRP A 9 -14.22 4.32 7.94
C TRP A 9 -13.92 2.88 7.55
N HIS A 10 -14.53 2.42 6.47
CA HIS A 10 -14.20 1.11 5.90
C HIS A 10 -12.88 1.23 5.13
N THR A 11 -11.78 0.94 5.81
CA THR A 11 -10.43 1.10 5.28
C THR A 11 -9.94 -0.17 4.60
N TYR A 12 -9.50 -0.04 3.36
CA TYR A 12 -8.96 -1.12 2.55
C TYR A 12 -7.56 -0.79 2.09
N THR A 13 -6.65 -1.75 2.20
CA THR A 13 -5.24 -1.55 1.89
C THR A 13 -4.72 -2.58 0.91
N THR A 14 -3.86 -2.13 0.00
CA THR A 14 -3.12 -2.95 -0.98
C THR A 14 -1.78 -2.27 -1.25
N TYR A 15 -0.93 -2.87 -2.08
CA TYR A 15 0.31 -2.24 -2.55
C TYR A 15 0.52 -2.45 -4.05
N PHE A 16 1.45 -1.68 -4.60
CA PHE A 16 1.98 -1.84 -5.95
C PHE A 16 3.43 -2.35 -5.92
N SER A 17 3.82 -3.07 -6.97
CA SER A 17 5.08 -3.80 -7.05
C SER A 17 6.32 -2.92 -6.96
N ASN A 18 6.28 -1.70 -7.52
CA ASN A 18 7.39 -0.76 -7.48
C ASN A 18 6.95 0.58 -6.89
N GLU A 19 7.94 1.42 -6.64
CA GLU A 19 7.74 2.79 -6.21
C GLU A 19 7.07 3.63 -7.32
N ILE A 20 6.47 4.73 -6.88
CA ILE A 20 5.72 5.66 -7.71
C ILE A 20 6.55 6.94 -7.79
N PRO A 21 7.24 7.17 -8.91
CA PRO A 21 8.25 8.23 -8.99
C PRO A 21 7.65 9.64 -8.95
N ASP A 22 6.40 9.80 -9.41
CA ASP A 22 5.76 11.11 -9.50
C ASP A 22 4.28 11.05 -9.09
N LEU A 23 4.04 11.35 -7.81
CA LEU A 23 2.70 11.48 -7.27
C LEU A 23 1.95 12.70 -7.83
N TYR A 24 2.65 13.78 -8.22
CA TYR A 24 2.01 15.00 -8.73
C TYR A 24 1.37 14.76 -10.09
N LYS A 25 2.05 13.97 -10.93
CA LYS A 25 1.51 13.50 -12.18
C LYS A 25 0.27 12.64 -11.97
N VAL A 26 0.30 11.71 -11.01
CA VAL A 26 -0.89 10.89 -10.68
C VAL A 26 -2.05 11.77 -10.25
N ALA A 27 -1.82 12.76 -9.37
CA ALA A 27 -2.84 13.72 -8.93
C ALA A 27 -3.53 14.43 -10.11
N LYS A 28 -2.74 14.99 -11.03
CA LYS A 28 -3.25 15.67 -12.23
C LYS A 28 -4.03 14.74 -13.14
N GLN A 29 -3.58 13.49 -13.31
CA GLN A 29 -4.31 12.50 -14.11
C GLN A 29 -5.65 12.13 -13.46
N LEU A 30 -5.71 11.97 -12.14
CA LEU A 30 -6.97 11.63 -11.46
C LEU A 30 -7.99 12.76 -11.58
N LEU A 31 -7.57 14.01 -11.37
CA LEU A 31 -8.42 15.20 -11.53
C LEU A 31 -8.91 15.36 -12.98
N LYS A 32 -7.98 15.31 -13.95
CA LYS A 32 -8.30 15.48 -15.39
C LYS A 32 -9.33 14.48 -15.89
N ASN A 33 -9.34 13.27 -15.32
CA ASN A 33 -10.18 12.17 -15.75
C ASN A 33 -11.46 12.03 -14.90
N GLY A 34 -11.74 12.98 -14.01
CA GLY A 34 -12.97 13.01 -13.18
C GLY A 34 -13.03 11.90 -12.14
N ILE A 35 -11.86 11.38 -11.73
CA ILE A 35 -11.73 10.39 -10.65
C ILE A 35 -11.63 11.10 -9.30
N ALA A 36 -11.04 12.29 -9.29
CA ALA A 36 -10.81 13.11 -8.12
C ALA A 36 -11.49 14.47 -8.27
N GLU A 37 -11.97 15.02 -7.16
CA GLU A 37 -12.39 16.42 -7.01
C GLU A 37 -11.25 17.26 -6.41
N LEU A 38 -10.51 16.67 -5.46
CA LEU A 38 -9.36 17.28 -4.79
C LEU A 38 -8.24 16.26 -4.61
N ALA A 39 -6.99 16.71 -4.80
CA ALA A 39 -5.80 15.92 -4.52
C ALA A 39 -4.80 16.75 -3.69
N VAL A 40 -4.41 16.26 -2.52
CA VAL A 40 -3.54 16.93 -1.54
C VAL A 40 -2.29 16.10 -1.31
N HIS A 41 -1.13 16.71 -1.46
CA HIS A 41 0.16 16.10 -1.17
C HIS A 41 0.54 16.26 0.29
N SER A 42 1.37 15.35 0.79
CA SER A 42 1.95 15.42 2.15
C SER A 42 2.73 16.72 2.40
N ASP A 43 3.33 17.32 1.38
CA ASP A 43 4.01 18.63 1.47
C ASP A 43 3.03 19.81 1.70
N GLY A 44 1.72 19.60 1.59
CA GLY A 44 0.68 20.62 1.73
C GLY A 44 0.28 21.29 0.42
N SER A 45 0.91 20.94 -0.71
CA SER A 45 0.43 21.37 -2.02
C SER A 45 -0.85 20.62 -2.38
N PHE A 46 -1.78 21.28 -3.06
CA PHE A 46 -3.04 20.66 -3.47
C PHE A 46 -3.47 21.11 -4.86
N TYR A 47 -4.30 20.28 -5.48
CA TYR A 47 -4.81 20.46 -6.83
C TYR A 47 -6.31 20.17 -6.86
N TRP A 48 -7.06 20.99 -7.57
CA TRP A 48 -8.50 20.79 -7.79
C TRP A 48 -8.86 21.12 -9.24
N LEU A 49 -10.02 20.66 -9.68
CA LEU A 49 -10.56 21.01 -10.99
C LEU A 49 -11.33 22.34 -10.87
N GLY A 50 -10.74 23.44 -11.37
CA GLY A 50 -11.47 24.70 -11.54
C GLY A 50 -12.38 24.64 -12.77
N LYS A 51 -13.10 25.74 -13.06
CA LYS A 51 -14.09 25.77 -14.17
C LYS A 51 -13.56 25.32 -15.54
N GLU A 52 -12.30 25.61 -15.84
CA GLU A 52 -11.70 25.33 -17.16
C GLU A 52 -10.44 24.47 -17.09
N ASN A 53 -9.69 24.53 -15.99
CA ASN A 53 -8.37 23.91 -15.87
C ASN A 53 -8.11 23.43 -14.44
N ILE A 54 -7.15 22.50 -14.30
CA ILE A 54 -6.63 22.11 -12.99
C ILE A 54 -5.88 23.30 -12.40
N ARG A 55 -6.27 23.71 -11.20
CA ARG A 55 -5.61 24.76 -10.43
C ARG A 55 -4.78 24.15 -9.30
N GLN A 56 -3.88 24.96 -8.74
CA GLN A 56 -2.96 24.54 -7.69
C GLN A 56 -2.92 25.56 -6.56
N GLY A 57 -2.81 25.06 -5.33
CA GLY A 57 -2.60 25.86 -4.14
C GLY A 57 -1.61 25.19 -3.18
N ALA A 58 -1.39 25.85 -2.06
CA ALA A 58 -0.60 25.36 -0.94
C ALA A 58 -1.30 25.68 0.39
N ILE A 59 -1.20 24.74 1.32
CA ILE A 59 -1.62 24.88 2.71
C ILE A 59 -0.43 25.45 3.48
N GLU A 60 -0.57 26.67 3.98
CA GLU A 60 0.42 27.31 4.84
C GLU A 60 -0.07 27.30 6.29
N PHE A 61 0.73 26.66 7.15
CA PHE A 61 0.51 26.69 8.59
C PHE A 61 1.28 27.88 9.16
N GLN A 62 0.55 28.86 9.68
CA GLN A 62 1.13 29.91 10.50
C GLN A 62 1.11 29.42 11.94
N SER A 63 2.29 29.02 12.42
CA SER A 63 2.49 28.62 13.81
C SER A 63 2.07 29.76 14.73
N SER A 64 1.09 29.51 15.58
CA SER A 64 0.82 30.43 16.69
C SER A 64 1.83 30.19 17.82
N GLU A 65 1.95 31.14 18.75
CA GLU A 65 2.78 30.98 19.96
C GLU A 65 2.32 29.79 20.84
N SER A 66 1.14 29.23 20.57
CA SER A 66 0.59 28.06 21.26
C SER A 66 0.60 26.80 20.38
N VAL A 67 1.09 25.69 20.94
CA VAL A 67 1.20 24.38 20.24
C VAL A 67 -0.16 23.81 19.80
N ASN A 68 -1.26 24.32 20.36
CA ASN A 68 -2.60 23.76 20.18
C ASN A 68 -3.40 24.41 19.05
N TYR A 69 -2.91 25.50 18.45
CA TYR A 69 -3.65 26.22 17.42
C TYR A 69 -2.73 26.66 16.28
N ASN A 70 -3.11 26.33 15.05
CA ASN A 70 -2.46 26.86 13.85
C ASN A 70 -3.49 27.62 13.02
N LYS A 71 -3.13 28.83 12.60
CA LYS A 71 -3.90 29.52 11.57
C LYS A 71 -3.50 28.92 10.23
N VAL A 72 -4.47 28.40 9.51
CA VAL A 72 -4.24 27.83 8.18
C VAL A 72 -4.66 28.84 7.13
N GLN A 73 -3.78 29.10 6.18
CA GLN A 73 -4.09 29.90 5.01
C GLN A 73 -4.00 29.02 3.76
N PHE A 74 -5.01 29.13 2.90
CA PHE A 74 -5.05 28.45 1.61
C PHE A 74 -4.64 29.43 0.52
N ASN A 75 -3.40 29.29 0.05
CA ASN A 75 -2.86 30.19 -0.95
C ASN A 75 -2.94 29.54 -2.33
N THR A 76 -3.64 30.19 -3.26
CA THR A 76 -3.70 29.79 -4.67
C THR A 76 -2.43 30.25 -5.39
N LYS A 77 -1.75 29.38 -6.13
CA LYS A 77 -0.48 29.73 -6.80
C LYS A 77 -0.64 30.76 -7.92
N ASP A 78 -1.83 30.88 -8.50
CA ASP A 78 -2.14 31.84 -9.55
C ASP A 78 -2.60 33.20 -9.01
N GLY A 79 -2.61 33.40 -7.70
CA GLY A 79 -3.00 34.66 -7.04
C GLY A 79 -4.46 35.07 -7.22
N LYS A 80 -5.29 34.18 -7.80
CA LYS A 80 -6.72 34.41 -8.04
C LYS A 80 -7.55 33.75 -6.95
N PRO A 81 -8.70 34.32 -6.54
CA PRO A 81 -9.60 33.68 -5.58
C PRO A 81 -9.86 32.22 -5.95
N ALA A 82 -9.87 31.37 -4.93
CA ALA A 82 -10.28 29.99 -5.09
C ALA A 82 -11.71 29.93 -5.67
N ASP A 83 -11.90 29.13 -6.71
CA ASP A 83 -13.19 28.89 -7.36
C ASP A 83 -13.71 27.47 -7.08
N TYR A 84 -13.26 26.87 -5.98
CA TYR A 84 -13.70 25.54 -5.58
C TYR A 84 -15.08 25.57 -4.90
N ASP A 85 -15.81 24.46 -5.00
CA ASP A 85 -17.11 24.30 -4.35
C ASP A 85 -16.99 23.97 -2.85
N ALA A 86 -18.13 23.96 -2.16
CA ALA A 86 -18.20 23.68 -0.74
C ALA A 86 -17.68 22.27 -0.37
N PHE A 87 -17.79 21.30 -1.29
CA PHE A 87 -17.30 19.94 -1.03
C PHE A 87 -15.77 19.89 -1.03
N ILE A 88 -15.13 20.59 -1.97
CA ILE A 88 -13.67 20.72 -2.01
C ILE A 88 -13.17 21.46 -0.76
N GLU A 89 -13.87 22.50 -0.30
CA GLU A 89 -13.54 23.21 0.94
C GLU A 89 -13.58 22.28 2.16
N GLU A 90 -14.63 21.46 2.31
CA GLU A 90 -14.71 20.45 3.36
C GLU A 90 -13.58 19.42 3.24
N CYS A 91 -13.26 18.94 2.04
CA CYS A 91 -12.16 18.00 1.82
C CYS A 91 -10.79 18.61 2.17
N LEU A 92 -10.58 19.91 1.89
CA LEU A 92 -9.39 20.65 2.29
C LEU A 92 -9.31 20.76 3.82
N LEU A 93 -10.44 21.02 4.50
CA LEU A 93 -10.50 21.06 5.96
C LEU A 93 -10.14 19.70 6.58
N ILE A 94 -10.71 18.61 6.05
CA ILE A 94 -10.39 17.23 6.48
C ILE A 94 -8.89 16.97 6.32
N SER A 95 -8.35 17.21 5.13
CA SER A 95 -6.93 16.95 4.85
C SER A 95 -6.01 17.79 5.72
N THR A 96 -6.38 19.04 5.98
CA THR A 96 -5.62 19.96 6.84
C THR A 96 -5.63 19.48 8.29
N LYS A 97 -6.80 19.13 8.82
CA LYS A 97 -6.92 18.60 10.20
C LYS A 97 -6.12 17.31 10.35
N MET A 98 -6.29 16.35 9.44
CA MET A 98 -5.50 15.10 9.49
C MET A 98 -3.99 15.35 9.40
N LYS A 99 -3.53 16.33 8.60
CA LYS A 99 -2.11 16.71 8.54
C LYS A 99 -1.64 17.33 9.86
N PHE A 100 -2.42 18.26 10.42
CA PHE A 100 -2.12 18.84 11.72
C PHE A 100 -2.03 17.77 12.81
N GLU A 101 -2.99 16.86 12.85
CA GLU A 101 -3.00 15.75 13.80
C GLU A 101 -1.82 14.80 13.61
N SER A 102 -1.48 14.47 12.36
CA SER A 102 -0.28 13.69 12.05
C SER A 102 0.98 14.37 12.61
N ASN A 103 1.16 15.66 12.37
CA ASN A 103 2.32 16.40 12.89
C ASN A 103 2.31 16.46 14.42
N ARG A 104 1.14 16.65 15.05
CA ARG A 104 0.99 16.67 16.51
C ARG A 104 1.36 15.34 17.15
N ILE A 105 0.91 14.23 16.56
CA ILE A 105 1.14 12.87 17.09
C ILE A 105 2.60 12.45 16.88
N PHE A 106 3.15 12.73 15.69
CA PHE A 106 4.41 12.16 15.22
C PHE A 106 5.63 13.08 15.37
N GLY A 107 5.39 14.38 15.52
CA GLY A 107 6.41 15.43 15.49
C GLY A 107 6.78 15.82 14.06
N ASP A 108 7.30 17.04 13.88
CA ASP A 108 7.71 17.55 12.57
C ASP A 108 9.03 16.92 12.06
N ASP A 109 9.89 16.44 12.96
CA ASP A 109 11.23 15.93 12.64
C ASP A 109 11.25 14.48 12.14
N ILE A 110 10.22 13.68 12.48
CA ILE A 110 10.17 12.25 12.18
C ILE A 110 8.98 11.96 11.27
N ASN A 111 9.22 12.10 9.96
CA ASN A 111 8.24 11.66 8.98
C ASN A 111 8.23 10.12 8.90
N LEU A 112 7.35 9.50 9.70
CA LEU A 112 7.18 8.05 9.78
C LEU A 112 6.61 7.48 8.48
N MET A 113 5.67 8.21 7.89
CA MET A 113 5.03 7.85 6.64
C MET A 113 5.83 8.38 5.45
N GLU A 114 5.82 7.63 4.37
CA GLU A 114 6.41 8.07 3.10
C GLU A 114 5.61 9.26 2.51
N PRO A 115 6.23 10.07 1.63
CA PRO A 115 5.51 11.07 0.85
C PRO A 115 4.26 10.46 0.21
N ASN A 116 3.13 11.14 0.35
CA ASN A 116 1.85 10.59 -0.07
C ASN A 116 0.96 11.63 -0.74
N LEU A 117 -0.01 11.10 -1.46
CA LEU A 117 -1.07 11.82 -2.13
C LEU A 117 -2.41 11.35 -1.57
N ARG A 118 -3.13 12.25 -0.90
CA ARG A 118 -4.52 12.05 -0.48
C ARG A 118 -5.46 12.58 -1.55
N VAL A 119 -6.41 11.77 -1.98
CA VAL A 119 -7.33 12.07 -3.09
C VAL A 119 -8.76 11.88 -2.61
N PHE A 120 -9.59 12.89 -2.86
CA PHE A 120 -11.02 12.89 -2.58
C PHE A 120 -11.77 12.76 -3.90
N THR A 121 -12.66 11.77 -3.99
CA THR A 121 -13.23 11.33 -5.28
C THR A 121 -14.66 11.80 -5.56
N GLY A 122 -15.37 12.28 -4.54
CA GLY A 122 -16.82 12.55 -4.58
C GLY A 122 -17.58 11.53 -3.75
N LEU A 123 -18.92 11.48 -3.88
CA LEU A 123 -19.76 10.52 -3.15
C LEU A 123 -19.96 9.22 -3.97
N CYS A 124 -20.05 8.08 -3.28
CA CYS A 124 -20.56 6.83 -3.83
C CYS A 124 -21.83 6.44 -3.08
N LYS A 125 -22.92 6.14 -3.78
CA LYS A 125 -24.17 5.65 -3.18
C LYS A 125 -24.36 4.17 -3.47
N LEU A 126 -24.56 3.38 -2.42
CA LEU A 126 -24.87 1.96 -2.51
C LEU A 126 -26.36 1.76 -2.21
N LEU A 127 -27.09 1.12 -3.11
CA LEU A 127 -28.54 0.99 -3.04
C LEU A 127 -28.95 -0.48 -3.09
N ASN A 128 -29.74 -0.91 -2.10
CA ASN A 128 -30.48 -2.15 -2.14
C ASN A 128 -31.95 -1.82 -2.44
N LYS A 129 -32.43 -2.23 -3.61
CA LYS A 129 -33.78 -1.93 -4.10
C LYS A 129 -34.85 -2.78 -3.44
N GLU A 130 -34.50 -4.00 -3.02
CA GLU A 130 -35.42 -4.90 -2.32
C GLU A 130 -35.79 -4.36 -0.94
N THR A 131 -34.82 -3.84 -0.19
CA THR A 131 -35.04 -3.32 1.18
C THR A 131 -35.24 -1.80 1.23
N GLY A 132 -34.90 -1.08 0.16
CA GLY A 132 -34.84 0.38 0.15
C GLY A 132 -33.66 0.96 0.93
N PHE A 133 -32.71 0.10 1.36
CA PHE A 133 -31.54 0.51 2.13
C PHE A 133 -30.52 1.24 1.23
N GLU A 134 -30.17 2.47 1.61
CA GLU A 134 -29.20 3.33 0.92
C GLU A 134 -28.05 3.69 1.86
N VAL A 135 -26.82 3.62 1.33
CA VAL A 135 -25.61 4.04 2.06
C VAL A 135 -24.82 5.03 1.23
N ASN A 136 -24.54 6.17 1.85
CA ASN A 136 -23.65 7.20 1.33
C ASN A 136 -22.22 6.97 1.82
N CYS A 137 -21.29 6.76 0.89
CA CYS A 137 -19.89 6.48 1.16
C CYS A 137 -19.00 7.54 0.51
N TYR A 138 -18.17 8.23 1.29
CA TYR A 138 -17.21 9.22 0.78
C TYR A 138 -15.81 8.59 0.67
N PRO A 139 -15.34 8.20 -0.53
CA PRO A 139 -14.07 7.52 -0.68
C PRO A 139 -12.90 8.52 -0.61
N VAL A 140 -11.98 8.24 0.31
CA VAL A 140 -10.71 8.93 0.49
C VAL A 140 -9.59 7.95 0.16
N ILE A 141 -8.71 8.33 -0.75
CA ILE A 141 -7.63 7.48 -1.25
C ILE A 141 -6.30 8.08 -0.82
N THR A 142 -5.46 7.33 -0.13
CA THR A 142 -4.09 7.73 0.22
C THR A 142 -3.11 6.83 -0.52
N LEU A 143 -2.34 7.41 -1.45
CA LEU A 143 -1.33 6.72 -2.24
C LEU A 143 0.07 7.17 -1.81
N TYR A 144 0.89 6.25 -1.34
CA TYR A 144 2.25 6.51 -0.90
C TYR A 144 3.25 6.33 -2.05
N SER A 145 4.33 7.09 -2.04
CA SER A 145 5.42 7.02 -3.03
C SER A 145 6.04 5.62 -3.10
N ASN A 146 6.08 4.91 -1.97
CA ASN A 146 6.56 3.52 -1.92
C ASN A 146 5.56 2.51 -2.50
N GLY A 147 4.43 2.93 -3.07
CA GLY A 147 3.44 2.07 -3.72
C GLY A 147 2.35 1.51 -2.81
N ILE A 148 2.31 1.83 -1.51
CA ILE A 148 1.18 1.45 -0.65
C ILE A 148 -0.04 2.29 -1.02
N LEU A 149 -1.22 1.66 -1.04
CA LEU A 149 -2.49 2.29 -1.33
C LEU A 149 -3.50 1.97 -0.23
N ILE A 150 -4.07 3.02 0.35
CA ILE A 150 -5.15 2.96 1.33
C ILE A 150 -6.38 3.61 0.71
N VAL A 151 -7.52 2.93 0.76
CA VAL A 151 -8.82 3.44 0.32
C VAL A 151 -9.79 3.32 1.48
N SER A 152 -10.25 4.45 2.00
CA SER A 152 -11.22 4.49 3.08
C SER A 152 -12.56 5.00 2.59
N PHE A 153 -13.63 4.23 2.81
CA PHE A 153 -14.99 4.69 2.58
C PHE A 153 -15.55 5.21 3.89
N ARG A 154 -15.62 6.53 4.01
CA ARG A 154 -16.17 7.21 5.18
C ARG A 154 -17.70 7.17 5.11
N ILE A 155 -18.33 6.72 6.19
CA ILE A 155 -19.78 6.65 6.35
C ILE A 155 -20.15 7.38 7.63
N ILE A 156 -20.98 8.40 7.48
CA ILE A 156 -21.46 9.24 8.59
C ILE A 156 -22.83 8.70 9.00
N GLY A 157 -22.97 8.37 10.28
CA GLY A 157 -24.22 7.86 10.84
C GLY A 157 -25.34 8.89 10.72
N THR A 158 -26.57 8.43 10.51
CA THR A 158 -27.72 9.31 10.56
C THR A 158 -28.04 9.70 12.01
N PRO A 159 -28.70 10.84 12.27
CA PRO A 159 -29.07 11.25 13.65
C PRO A 159 -30.06 10.31 14.35
N SER A 160 -30.55 9.28 13.64
CA SER A 160 -31.49 8.32 14.17
C SER A 160 -30.81 7.34 15.12
N LYS A 161 -31.53 6.92 16.17
CA LYS A 161 -31.01 5.92 17.10
C LYS A 161 -31.08 4.55 16.43
N ILE A 162 -29.95 3.87 16.34
CA ILE A 162 -29.84 2.51 15.79
C ILE A 162 -29.57 1.52 16.92
N GLU A 163 -30.20 0.35 16.88
CA GLU A 163 -29.85 -0.74 17.80
C GLU A 163 -28.44 -1.25 17.48
N ILE A 164 -27.76 -1.80 18.48
CA ILE A 164 -26.38 -2.28 18.29
C ILE A 164 -26.29 -3.38 17.23
N ASP A 165 -27.27 -4.29 17.19
CA ASP A 165 -27.26 -5.41 16.25
C ASP A 165 -27.46 -4.91 14.81
N ASP A 166 -28.39 -3.96 14.60
CA ASP A 166 -28.59 -3.27 13.31
C ASP A 166 -27.34 -2.49 12.89
N PHE A 167 -26.66 -1.81 13.83
CA PHE A 167 -25.41 -1.12 13.55
C PHE A 167 -24.31 -2.08 13.10
N ILE A 168 -24.20 -3.24 13.74
CA ILE A 168 -23.22 -4.27 13.37
C ILE A 168 -23.52 -4.79 11.96
N GLU A 169 -24.79 -5.08 11.65
CA GLU A 169 -25.21 -5.60 10.34
C GLU A 169 -25.06 -4.57 9.21
N TYR A 170 -25.66 -3.39 9.39
CA TYR A 170 -25.84 -2.40 8.32
C TYR A 170 -24.76 -1.30 8.30
N GLY A 171 -24.06 -1.07 9.42
CA GLY A 171 -22.96 -0.10 9.51
C GLY A 171 -21.59 -0.75 9.40
N GLN A 172 -21.25 -1.64 10.34
CA GLN A 172 -19.94 -2.27 10.44
C GLN A 172 -19.69 -3.35 9.39
N ASN A 173 -20.68 -4.21 9.11
CA ASN A 173 -20.53 -5.35 8.20
C ASN A 173 -20.91 -5.02 6.75
N LEU A 174 -20.79 -3.76 6.34
CA LEU A 174 -21.17 -3.30 5.01
C LEU A 174 -20.50 -4.08 3.86
N SER A 175 -19.28 -4.59 4.08
CA SER A 175 -18.56 -5.42 3.12
C SER A 175 -19.23 -6.77 2.83
N LYS A 176 -20.09 -7.25 3.73
CA LYS A 176 -20.85 -8.51 3.60
C LYS A 176 -22.20 -8.31 2.92
N LEU A 177 -22.65 -7.06 2.74
CA LEU A 177 -23.93 -6.75 2.12
C LEU A 177 -23.82 -6.68 0.60
N PHE A 178 -24.91 -7.07 -0.05
CA PHE A 178 -25.09 -7.00 -1.49
C PHE A 178 -26.01 -5.83 -1.86
N PHE A 179 -25.61 -5.09 -2.88
CA PHE A 179 -26.32 -3.93 -3.40
C PHE A 179 -26.76 -4.17 -4.83
N ASP A 180 -27.97 -3.74 -5.16
CA ASP A 180 -28.48 -3.82 -6.52
C ASP A 180 -27.88 -2.72 -7.38
N GLU A 181 -27.37 -1.63 -6.80
CA GLU A 181 -26.78 -0.54 -7.58
C GLU A 181 -25.71 0.18 -6.77
N ALA A 182 -24.59 0.50 -7.44
CA ALA A 182 -23.59 1.43 -6.94
C ALA A 182 -23.53 2.62 -7.88
N LYS A 183 -23.95 3.79 -7.40
CA LYS A 183 -23.81 5.06 -8.12
C LYS A 183 -22.49 5.70 -7.69
N CYS A 184 -21.64 6.02 -8.64
CA CYS A 184 -20.28 6.51 -8.39
C CYS A 184 -20.01 7.81 -9.15
N PRO A 185 -18.93 8.54 -8.82
CA PRO A 185 -18.47 9.67 -9.61
C PRO A 185 -18.26 9.26 -11.07
N PRO A 186 -18.56 10.13 -12.06
CA PRO A 186 -18.62 9.71 -13.45
C PRO A 186 -17.31 9.12 -13.98
N GLY A 187 -16.16 9.60 -13.50
CA GLY A 187 -14.87 9.05 -13.88
C GLY A 187 -14.75 7.56 -13.54
N PHE A 188 -15.37 7.09 -12.46
CA PHE A 188 -15.30 5.67 -12.09
C PHE A 188 -15.95 4.81 -13.17
N GLY A 189 -17.17 5.13 -13.58
CA GLY A 189 -17.88 4.32 -14.57
C GLY A 189 -17.38 4.48 -16.02
N ILE A 190 -16.78 5.62 -16.35
CA ILE A 190 -16.10 5.82 -17.65
C ILE A 190 -14.84 4.94 -17.71
N TRP A 191 -14.01 4.96 -16.66
CA TRP A 191 -12.68 4.34 -16.70
C TRP A 191 -12.61 2.91 -16.17
N ALA A 192 -13.61 2.45 -15.39
CA ALA A 192 -13.62 1.10 -14.83
C ALA A 192 -13.49 -0.02 -15.89
N PRO A 193 -14.17 0.03 -17.06
CA PRO A 193 -14.00 -1.00 -18.09
C PRO A 193 -12.58 -1.04 -18.68
N VAL A 194 -11.91 0.11 -18.75
CA VAL A 194 -10.54 0.24 -19.25
C VAL A 194 -9.56 -0.33 -18.22
N ALA A 195 -9.72 0.07 -16.96
CA ALA A 195 -8.92 -0.43 -15.85
C ALA A 195 -9.04 -1.96 -15.68
N GLY A 196 -10.25 -2.52 -15.81
CA GLY A 196 -10.50 -3.96 -15.75
C GLY A 196 -9.87 -4.77 -16.89
N LYS A 197 -9.73 -4.18 -18.09
CA LYS A 197 -9.03 -4.84 -19.22
C LYS A 197 -7.51 -4.74 -19.10
N LEU A 198 -7.01 -3.62 -18.57
CA LEU A 198 -5.57 -3.36 -18.49
C LEU A 198 -4.89 -4.02 -17.29
N SER A 199 -5.63 -4.33 -16.23
CA SER A 199 -5.11 -5.21 -15.18
C SER A 199 -4.65 -6.58 -15.72
N ARG A 200 -5.13 -6.98 -16.90
CA ARG A 200 -4.76 -8.24 -17.58
C ARG A 200 -3.68 -8.07 -18.66
N ILE A 201 -3.40 -6.85 -19.14
CA ILE A 201 -2.57 -6.61 -20.33
C ILE A 201 -1.55 -5.50 -20.07
N ASN A 202 -0.26 -5.87 -20.10
CA ASN A 202 0.87 -5.00 -19.77
C ASN A 202 1.35 -4.14 -20.97
N ASN A 203 0.49 -3.32 -21.60
CA ASN A 203 0.94 -2.50 -22.73
C ASN A 203 0.20 -1.16 -22.90
N PHE A 204 0.92 -0.04 -22.85
CA PHE A 204 0.39 1.31 -23.07
C PHE A 204 -0.21 1.51 -24.48
N ILE A 205 0.35 0.85 -25.50
CA ILE A 205 -0.20 0.86 -26.86
C ILE A 205 -1.63 0.30 -26.87
N TYR A 206 -1.89 -0.67 -25.98
CA TYR A 206 -3.22 -1.24 -25.80
C TYR A 206 -4.21 -0.24 -25.21
N ILE A 207 -3.79 0.65 -24.29
CA ILE A 207 -4.65 1.73 -23.78
C ILE A 207 -5.14 2.61 -24.93
N LYS A 208 -4.23 3.09 -25.79
CA LYS A 208 -4.61 3.90 -26.96
C LYS A 208 -5.55 3.16 -27.91
N LYS A 209 -5.34 1.85 -28.10
CA LYS A 209 -6.23 1.00 -28.91
C LYS A 209 -7.61 0.84 -28.27
N VAL A 210 -7.69 0.64 -26.95
CA VAL A 210 -8.95 0.54 -26.20
C VAL A 210 -9.70 1.87 -26.24
N LEU A 211 -9.02 3.00 -26.05
CA LEU A 211 -9.65 4.33 -26.12
C LEU A 211 -10.20 4.67 -27.51
N LYS A 212 -9.59 4.12 -28.57
CA LYS A 212 -10.07 4.24 -29.95
C LYS A 212 -11.06 3.15 -30.35
N ASN A 213 -11.33 2.17 -29.48
CA ASN A 213 -12.26 1.09 -29.79
C ASN A 213 -13.68 1.68 -29.88
N PRO A 214 -14.42 1.46 -30.98
CA PRO A 214 -15.79 1.95 -31.13
C PRO A 214 -16.72 1.56 -29.98
N GLN A 215 -16.55 0.36 -29.41
CA GLN A 215 -17.34 -0.10 -28.26
C GLN A 215 -17.09 0.76 -27.01
N TYR A 216 -15.84 1.17 -26.77
CA TYR A 216 -15.52 2.04 -25.64
C TYR A 216 -16.03 3.47 -25.87
N VAL A 217 -15.88 4.00 -27.08
CA VAL A 217 -16.41 5.32 -27.43
C VAL A 217 -17.93 5.35 -27.28
N PHE A 218 -18.62 4.29 -27.73
CA PHE A 218 -20.06 4.12 -27.55
C PHE A 218 -20.42 4.01 -26.06
N HIS A 219 -19.74 3.14 -25.30
CA HIS A 219 -19.92 3.01 -23.85
C HIS A 219 -19.82 4.36 -23.14
N ARG A 220 -18.77 5.12 -23.43
CA ARG A 220 -18.55 6.44 -22.81
C ARG A 220 -19.71 7.39 -23.12
N LYS A 221 -20.13 7.48 -24.39
CA LYS A 221 -21.27 8.34 -24.79
C LYS A 221 -22.58 7.92 -24.10
N GLU A 222 -22.85 6.62 -24.01
CA GLU A 222 -24.04 6.10 -23.34
C GLU A 222 -23.99 6.30 -21.81
N PHE A 223 -22.80 6.20 -21.22
CA PHE A 223 -22.61 6.49 -19.80
C PHE A 223 -22.80 7.96 -19.49
N GLU A 224 -22.25 8.86 -20.30
CA GLU A 224 -22.38 10.32 -20.15
C GLU A 224 -23.87 10.76 -20.17
N LYS A 225 -24.73 10.09 -20.95
CA LYS A 225 -26.19 10.34 -20.97
C LYS A 225 -26.92 9.94 -19.67
N ARG A 226 -26.33 9.05 -18.86
CA ARG A 226 -26.92 8.55 -17.61
C ARG A 226 -26.45 9.33 -16.38
N ILE A 227 -25.58 10.32 -16.57
CA ILE A 227 -25.10 11.15 -15.47
C ILE A 227 -26.26 11.98 -14.94
N THR A 228 -26.55 11.80 -13.66
CA THR A 228 -27.53 12.58 -12.91
C THR A 228 -26.83 13.45 -11.89
N GLU A 229 -27.38 14.62 -11.62
CA GLU A 229 -26.91 15.48 -10.53
C GLU A 229 -27.91 15.40 -9.37
N GLU A 230 -27.41 15.26 -8.16
CA GLU A 230 -28.22 15.16 -6.96
C GLU A 230 -27.58 15.99 -5.84
N ASN A 231 -28.43 16.64 -5.03
CA ASN A 231 -28.00 17.34 -3.82
C ASN A 231 -28.04 16.36 -2.65
N VAL A 232 -26.93 16.23 -1.93
CA VAL A 232 -26.81 15.39 -0.73
C VAL A 232 -26.25 16.24 0.39
N GLY A 233 -27.11 16.59 1.35
CA GLY A 233 -26.79 17.62 2.34
C GLY A 233 -26.57 18.97 1.65
N ASP A 234 -25.46 19.63 2.01
CA ASP A 234 -25.07 20.93 1.46
C ASP A 234 -24.27 20.85 0.16
N PHE A 235 -24.03 19.63 -0.35
CA PHE A 235 -23.18 19.38 -1.51
C PHE A 235 -23.98 18.92 -2.71
N LYS A 236 -23.49 19.29 -3.90
CA LYS A 236 -24.02 18.84 -5.18
C LYS A 236 -23.04 17.89 -5.83
N PHE A 237 -23.52 16.71 -6.20
CA PHE A 237 -22.68 15.69 -6.79
C PHE A 237 -23.24 15.19 -8.11
N LYS A 238 -22.33 14.70 -8.96
CA LYS A 238 -22.68 14.01 -10.19
C LYS A 238 -22.48 12.52 -10.00
N PHE A 239 -23.46 11.71 -10.39
CA PHE A 239 -23.37 10.26 -10.30
C PHE A 239 -23.85 9.60 -11.57
N ALA A 240 -23.36 8.39 -11.79
CA ALA A 240 -23.98 7.42 -12.68
C ALA A 240 -23.79 6.03 -12.12
N ALA A 241 -24.75 5.15 -12.40
CA ALA A 241 -24.68 3.75 -12.00
C ALA A 241 -23.45 3.08 -12.62
N LEU A 242 -22.61 2.46 -11.79
CA LEU A 242 -21.47 1.70 -12.26
C LEU A 242 -21.95 0.59 -13.19
N THR A 243 -21.24 0.39 -14.29
CA THR A 243 -21.62 -0.64 -15.26
C THR A 243 -21.30 -2.01 -14.67
N LYS A 244 -22.36 -2.76 -14.39
CA LYS A 244 -22.29 -4.07 -13.74
C LYS A 244 -21.54 -5.08 -14.60
N SER A 245 -20.66 -5.84 -13.95
CA SER A 245 -20.16 -7.12 -14.48
C SER A 245 -20.82 -8.32 -13.79
N VAL A 246 -21.49 -8.10 -12.66
CA VAL A 246 -22.15 -9.09 -11.80
C VAL A 246 -23.53 -8.54 -11.39
N GLU A 247 -24.48 -9.42 -11.06
CA GLU A 247 -25.87 -9.03 -10.74
C GLU A 247 -25.99 -8.09 -9.54
N LYS A 248 -25.23 -8.35 -8.47
CA LYS A 248 -25.15 -7.52 -7.25
C LYS A 248 -23.72 -7.01 -7.03
N GLU A 249 -23.61 -5.78 -6.55
CA GLU A 249 -22.35 -5.13 -6.21
C GLU A 249 -22.07 -5.25 -4.71
N THR A 250 -20.81 -5.20 -4.31
CA THR A 250 -20.41 -5.16 -2.89
C THR A 250 -19.42 -4.01 -2.68
N LEU A 251 -19.24 -3.58 -1.43
CA LEU A 251 -18.22 -2.58 -1.11
C LEU A 251 -16.83 -3.07 -1.54
N SER A 252 -16.53 -4.36 -1.40
CA SER A 252 -15.27 -4.95 -1.88
C SER A 252 -15.12 -4.92 -3.40
N GLY A 253 -16.21 -5.08 -4.16
CA GLY A 253 -16.21 -4.92 -5.63
C GLY A 253 -15.86 -3.49 -6.05
N LEU A 254 -16.44 -2.51 -5.35
CA LEU A 254 -16.13 -1.09 -5.54
C LEU A 254 -14.67 -0.78 -5.20
N VAL A 255 -14.15 -1.30 -4.08
CA VAL A 255 -12.73 -1.17 -3.68
C VAL A 255 -11.79 -1.69 -4.78
N GLN A 256 -12.06 -2.89 -5.31
CA GLN A 256 -11.25 -3.45 -6.39
C GLN A 256 -11.29 -2.60 -7.66
N THR A 257 -12.43 -1.96 -7.94
CA THR A 257 -12.56 -1.00 -9.04
C THR A 257 -11.64 0.20 -8.80
N VAL A 258 -11.64 0.76 -7.58
CA VAL A 258 -10.73 1.85 -7.19
C VAL A 258 -9.27 1.44 -7.32
N PHE A 259 -8.87 0.27 -6.81
CA PHE A 259 -7.49 -0.23 -6.93
C PHE A 259 -7.02 -0.30 -8.40
N ARG A 260 -7.87 -0.82 -9.29
CA ARG A 260 -7.57 -0.91 -10.72
C ARG A 260 -7.50 0.47 -11.39
N LEU A 261 -8.38 1.39 -11.01
CA LEU A 261 -8.36 2.78 -11.50
C LEU A 261 -7.06 3.47 -11.11
N ILE A 262 -6.67 3.38 -9.84
CA ILE A 262 -5.41 3.97 -9.36
C ILE A 262 -4.22 3.32 -10.08
N GLY A 263 -4.21 1.98 -10.23
CA GLY A 263 -3.18 1.27 -10.99
C GLY A 263 -3.09 1.71 -12.46
N LEU A 264 -4.22 2.02 -13.10
CA LEU A 264 -4.25 2.57 -14.46
C LEU A 264 -3.51 3.92 -14.54
N PHE A 265 -3.80 4.85 -13.61
CA PHE A 265 -3.24 6.20 -13.66
C PHE A 265 -1.80 6.30 -13.16
N ILE A 266 -1.37 5.41 -12.27
CA ILE A 266 0.06 5.24 -11.93
C ILE A 266 0.86 4.88 -13.18
N ASN A 267 0.32 4.00 -14.03
CA ASN A 267 0.99 3.52 -15.23
C ASN A 267 0.76 4.41 -16.48
N ALA A 268 -0.02 5.48 -16.37
CA ALA A 268 -0.31 6.35 -17.50
C ALA A 268 0.94 7.16 -17.90
N LYS A 269 1.46 6.94 -19.11
CA LYS A 269 2.55 7.74 -19.69
C LYS A 269 2.00 9.03 -20.30
N GLU A 270 2.68 10.15 -20.05
CA GLU A 270 2.47 11.35 -20.86
C GLU A 270 3.05 11.11 -22.27
N LYS A 271 2.53 11.83 -23.26
CA LYS A 271 2.66 11.55 -24.70
C LYS A 271 4.11 11.56 -25.26
N HIS A 272 5.12 11.76 -24.42
CA HIS A 272 6.50 11.95 -24.83
C HIS A 272 7.34 10.76 -24.38
N ILE A 273 8.19 10.26 -25.29
CA ILE A 273 9.10 9.10 -25.17
C ILE A 273 8.48 7.78 -25.70
N ILE A 274 8.60 7.61 -27.02
CA ILE A 274 8.25 6.39 -27.79
C ILE A 274 9.44 5.41 -27.86
N TRP A 275 10.61 5.73 -27.31
CA TRP A 275 11.81 4.93 -27.55
C TRP A 275 12.48 4.46 -26.24
N ASN A 276 12.43 3.15 -26.01
CA ASN A 276 13.47 2.35 -25.35
C ASN A 276 13.80 2.51 -23.86
N TYR A 277 12.79 2.55 -22.97
CA TYR A 277 12.98 1.97 -21.63
C TYR A 277 11.74 1.20 -21.21
N SER A 278 11.87 -0.11 -21.05
CA SER A 278 10.86 -0.95 -20.40
C SER A 278 10.88 -0.68 -18.90
N GLU A 279 10.41 0.51 -18.49
CA GLU A 279 10.09 0.72 -17.09
C GLU A 279 9.10 -0.37 -16.66
N LYS A 280 9.47 -1.12 -15.61
CA LYS A 280 8.62 -2.16 -15.05
C LYS A 280 7.31 -1.50 -14.63
N GLN A 281 6.20 -1.90 -15.26
CA GLN A 281 4.88 -1.40 -14.88
C GLN A 281 4.58 -1.72 -13.42
N ASN A 282 3.88 -0.81 -12.75
CA ASN A 282 3.40 -1.00 -11.39
C ASN A 282 2.18 -1.91 -11.41
N LYS A 283 2.36 -3.16 -10.98
CA LYS A 283 1.27 -4.11 -10.81
C LYS A 283 0.75 -4.03 -9.40
N GLN A 284 -0.57 -4.13 -9.24
CA GLN A 284 -1.17 -4.35 -7.93
C GLN A 284 -0.61 -5.65 -7.37
N GLY A 285 -0.27 -5.66 -6.09
CA GLY A 285 0.12 -6.85 -5.35
C GLY A 285 -1.00 -7.87 -5.26
N ASP A 286 -0.64 -9.08 -4.88
CA ASP A 286 -1.56 -10.23 -4.83
C ASP A 286 -2.39 -10.26 -3.53
N PHE A 287 -2.18 -9.28 -2.64
CA PHE A 287 -2.83 -9.19 -1.34
C PHE A 287 -3.48 -7.83 -1.12
N TRP A 288 -4.69 -7.85 -0.58
CA TRP A 288 -5.35 -6.68 -0.01
C TRP A 288 -6.14 -7.11 1.23
N GLN A 289 -6.43 -6.17 2.12
CA GLN A 289 -7.26 -6.41 3.30
C GLN A 289 -8.22 -5.26 3.53
N GLY A 290 -9.30 -5.51 4.27
CA GLY A 290 -10.24 -4.48 4.71
C GLY A 290 -10.47 -4.57 6.21
N ARG A 291 -10.42 -3.44 6.91
CA ARG A 291 -10.72 -3.30 8.34
C ARG A 291 -11.52 -2.01 8.57
N PRO A 292 -12.72 -2.09 9.15
CA PRO A 292 -13.45 -0.90 9.56
C PRO A 292 -12.79 -0.26 10.79
N ASN A 293 -12.65 1.06 10.76
CA ASN A 293 -12.39 1.88 11.94
C ASN A 293 -13.71 2.52 12.37
N ILE A 294 -14.14 2.21 13.59
CA ILE A 294 -15.44 2.56 14.13
C ILE A 294 -15.28 3.62 15.19
N TYR A 295 -16.02 4.72 15.05
CA TYR A 295 -16.07 5.82 15.99
C TYR A 295 -17.48 5.93 16.54
N ILE A 296 -17.69 5.60 17.81
CA ILE A 296 -18.96 5.82 18.50
C ILE A 296 -18.82 7.05 19.37
N ILE A 297 -19.54 8.10 19.01
CA ILE A 297 -19.51 9.39 19.69
C ILE A 297 -20.59 9.41 20.76
N LYS A 298 -21.83 9.08 20.42
CA LYS A 298 -22.95 9.10 21.37
C LYS A 298 -23.72 7.79 21.39
N HIS A 299 -24.05 7.30 22.59
CA HIS A 299 -24.94 6.16 22.79
C HIS A 299 -25.83 6.33 24.04
N SER A 300 -26.87 5.50 24.17
CA SER A 300 -27.90 5.63 25.22
C SER A 300 -27.37 5.48 26.66
N ASN A 301 -26.40 4.61 26.85
CA ASN A 301 -25.89 4.17 28.16
C ASN A 301 -24.48 4.72 28.44
N GLN A 302 -24.15 5.87 27.86
CA GLN A 302 -22.82 6.44 27.93
C GLN A 302 -22.53 7.05 29.29
N ASN A 303 -21.43 6.62 29.90
CA ASN A 303 -20.98 7.14 31.19
C ASN A 303 -20.10 8.39 31.07
N VAL A 304 -19.92 9.06 32.22
CA VAL A 304 -19.07 10.25 32.32
C VAL A 304 -17.62 9.89 31.99
N ASN A 305 -17.12 8.82 32.60
CA ASN A 305 -15.75 8.33 32.46
C ASN A 305 -15.70 7.13 31.50
N ALA A 306 -14.62 7.01 30.73
CA ALA A 306 -14.39 5.91 29.78
C ALA A 306 -14.27 4.55 30.49
N LYS A 307 -13.62 4.49 31.65
CA LYS A 307 -13.49 3.25 32.44
C LYS A 307 -14.84 2.70 32.90
N ASP A 308 -15.71 3.57 33.39
CA ASP A 308 -17.06 3.19 33.81
C ASP A 308 -17.94 2.88 32.59
N ASN A 309 -17.71 3.57 31.47
CA ASN A 309 -18.39 3.30 30.22
C ASN A 309 -18.12 1.88 29.72
N PHE A 310 -16.85 1.48 29.72
CA PHE A 310 -16.45 0.12 29.35
C PHE A 310 -16.99 -0.93 30.32
N LYS A 311 -16.88 -0.73 31.63
CA LYS A 311 -17.37 -1.70 32.63
C LYS A 311 -18.87 -1.99 32.46
N GLN A 312 -19.68 -0.94 32.26
CA GLN A 312 -21.14 -1.09 32.17
C GLN A 312 -21.59 -1.65 30.81
N ASN A 313 -20.90 -1.31 29.72
CA ASN A 313 -21.30 -1.67 28.36
C ASN A 313 -20.40 -2.73 27.71
N LYS A 314 -19.62 -3.46 28.53
CA LYS A 314 -18.59 -4.42 28.07
C LYS A 314 -19.11 -5.40 27.02
N ASN A 315 -20.27 -6.02 27.28
CA ASN A 315 -20.83 -7.03 26.38
C ASN A 315 -21.20 -6.43 25.00
N ASP A 316 -21.76 -5.22 25.01
CA ASP A 316 -22.11 -4.50 23.78
C ASP A 316 -20.85 -4.13 22.99
N PHE A 317 -19.76 -3.72 23.66
CA PHE A 317 -18.49 -3.40 22.98
C PHE A 317 -17.85 -4.67 22.40
N ILE A 318 -17.87 -5.78 23.15
CA ILE A 318 -17.38 -7.09 22.67
C ILE A 318 -18.17 -7.55 21.44
N LYS A 319 -19.49 -7.35 21.39
CA LYS A 319 -20.28 -7.69 20.20
C LYS A 319 -19.80 -6.94 18.95
N ILE A 320 -19.50 -5.65 19.08
CA ILE A 320 -18.93 -4.84 17.98
C ILE A 320 -17.55 -5.38 17.59
N LEU A 321 -16.68 -5.64 18.57
CA LEU A 321 -15.33 -6.19 18.30
C LEU A 321 -15.37 -7.55 17.60
N ALA A 322 -16.32 -8.41 17.98
CA ALA A 322 -16.53 -9.72 17.38
C ALA A 322 -17.34 -9.68 16.06
N GLN A 323 -17.70 -8.50 15.56
CA GLN A 323 -18.52 -8.29 14.36
C GLN A 323 -19.84 -9.08 14.36
N GLY A 324 -20.43 -9.33 15.54
CA GLY A 324 -21.66 -10.10 15.69
C GLY A 324 -21.54 -11.61 15.49
N GLN A 325 -20.33 -12.18 15.31
CA GLN A 325 -20.17 -13.62 15.04
C GLN A 325 -20.39 -14.54 16.26
N ASN A 326 -20.68 -14.02 17.45
CA ASN A 326 -20.78 -14.85 18.65
C ASN A 326 -21.67 -14.24 19.75
N THR A 327 -22.99 -14.35 19.60
CA THR A 327 -23.95 -13.97 20.66
C THR A 327 -24.07 -15.01 21.79
N ASN A 328 -23.46 -16.19 21.63
CA ASN A 328 -23.49 -17.31 22.59
C ASN A 328 -22.11 -17.61 23.21
N MET A 329 -21.26 -16.60 23.42
CA MET A 329 -20.03 -16.80 24.21
C MET A 329 -20.43 -17.05 25.67
N LYS A 330 -20.28 -18.29 26.12
CA LYS A 330 -20.25 -18.60 27.56
C LYS A 330 -19.08 -17.83 28.17
N ASN A 331 -19.24 -17.41 29.43
CA ASN A 331 -18.30 -16.57 30.19
C ASN A 331 -16.81 -17.04 30.23
N ASP A 332 -16.48 -18.22 29.69
CA ASP A 332 -15.14 -18.81 29.72
C ASP A 332 -14.28 -18.56 28.45
N ASP A 333 -14.84 -18.03 27.37
CA ASP A 333 -14.05 -17.75 26.16
C ASP A 333 -13.31 -16.40 26.28
N LYS A 334 -12.14 -16.45 26.91
CA LYS A 334 -11.14 -15.37 27.05
C LYS A 334 -10.65 -14.74 25.73
N ILE A 335 -11.22 -15.10 24.58
CA ILE A 335 -10.63 -14.90 23.26
C ILE A 335 -10.76 -13.44 22.75
N PHE A 336 -11.67 -12.63 23.30
CA PHE A 336 -11.94 -11.27 22.80
C PHE A 336 -11.79 -10.12 23.81
N VAL A 337 -11.20 -10.36 24.99
CA VAL A 337 -10.95 -9.25 25.92
C VAL A 337 -9.67 -8.53 25.48
N THR A 338 -9.76 -7.73 24.42
CA THR A 338 -8.74 -6.72 24.14
C THR A 338 -8.80 -5.68 25.26
N GLU A 339 -7.65 -5.41 25.86
CA GLU A 339 -7.50 -4.32 26.83
C GLU A 339 -7.77 -2.97 26.14
N ASP A 340 -8.36 -2.05 26.89
CA ASP A 340 -8.43 -0.65 26.46
C ASP A 340 -7.00 -0.09 26.36
N LEU A 341 -6.67 0.45 25.19
CA LEU A 341 -5.34 0.98 24.87
C LEU A 341 -5.20 2.46 25.26
N ARG A 342 -6.31 3.14 25.58
CA ARG A 342 -6.31 4.53 26.03
C ARG A 342 -6.05 4.57 27.54
N TYR A 343 -5.01 5.29 27.97
CA TYR A 343 -4.68 5.42 29.40
C TYR A 343 -5.52 6.47 30.12
N PHE A 344 -6.00 7.47 29.37
CA PHE A 344 -6.84 8.55 29.87
C PHE A 344 -8.32 8.16 29.88
N ASP A 345 -9.14 8.93 30.59
CA ASP A 345 -10.55 8.58 30.87
C ASP A 345 -11.55 9.33 29.96
N ASP A 346 -11.06 9.79 28.81
CA ASP A 346 -11.77 10.59 27.81
C ASP A 346 -12.45 9.73 26.73
N TYR A 347 -11.82 8.64 26.32
CA TYR A 347 -12.41 7.65 25.40
C TYR A 347 -11.78 6.27 25.63
N ASN A 348 -12.39 5.23 25.08
CA ASN A 348 -11.82 3.88 25.03
C ASN A 348 -11.31 3.60 23.61
N VAL A 349 -10.21 2.86 23.47
CA VAL A 349 -9.71 2.34 22.18
C VAL A 349 -9.42 0.87 22.27
N PHE A 350 -9.96 0.13 21.31
CA PHE A 350 -9.71 -1.29 21.14
C PHE A 350 -9.24 -1.55 19.71
N ILE A 351 -8.14 -2.27 19.57
CA ILE A 351 -7.59 -2.66 18.26
C ILE A 351 -7.56 -4.18 18.23
N THR A 352 -8.09 -4.77 17.16
CA THR A 352 -8.06 -6.21 16.89
C THR A 352 -7.50 -6.48 15.49
N SER A 353 -7.37 -7.75 15.13
CA SER A 353 -7.02 -8.16 13.77
C SER A 353 -8.10 -7.86 12.71
N VAL A 354 -9.31 -7.43 13.10
CA VAL A 354 -10.44 -7.25 12.18
C VAL A 354 -11.13 -5.89 12.26
N VAL A 355 -10.99 -5.16 13.36
CA VAL A 355 -11.66 -3.86 13.58
C VAL A 355 -10.86 -3.00 14.57
N THR A 356 -10.91 -1.69 14.36
CA THR A 356 -10.50 -0.68 15.34
C THR A 356 -11.75 0.02 15.87
N LEU A 357 -11.90 0.12 17.19
CA LEU A 357 -13.08 0.70 17.83
C LEU A 357 -12.66 1.79 18.80
N THR A 358 -13.18 2.99 18.60
CA THR A 358 -13.06 4.15 19.49
C THR A 358 -14.45 4.52 20.03
N ILE A 359 -14.56 4.66 21.34
CA ILE A 359 -15.83 5.00 22.00
C ILE A 359 -15.60 6.15 22.97
N TRP A 360 -16.26 7.27 22.74
CA TRP A 360 -16.10 8.45 23.58
C TRP A 360 -16.85 8.36 24.91
N SER A 361 -16.30 8.95 25.97
CA SER A 361 -17.01 9.20 27.22
C SER A 361 -17.72 10.56 27.18
N LYS A 362 -18.70 10.80 28.06
CA LYS A 362 -19.34 12.14 28.10
C LYS A 362 -18.33 13.23 28.49
N LYS A 363 -17.39 12.90 29.37
CA LYS A 363 -16.33 13.82 29.79
C LYS A 363 -15.43 14.18 28.61
N GLY A 364 -14.96 13.20 27.84
CA GLY A 364 -14.12 13.45 26.67
C GLY A 364 -14.79 14.38 25.66
N ILE A 365 -16.08 14.14 25.35
CA ILE A 365 -16.85 15.00 24.44
C ILE A 365 -16.97 16.43 24.99
N SER A 366 -17.23 16.57 26.29
CA SER A 366 -17.37 17.90 26.89
C SER A 366 -16.05 18.70 26.91
N THR A 367 -14.90 18.02 26.99
CA THR A 367 -13.59 18.68 26.97
C THR A 367 -13.25 19.27 25.59
N GLU A 368 -13.80 18.67 24.53
CA GLU A 368 -13.52 19.07 23.15
C GLU A 368 -14.62 19.98 22.56
N GLN A 369 -15.54 20.48 23.40
CA GLN A 369 -16.73 21.22 22.96
C GLN A 369 -16.42 22.56 22.26
N GLU A 370 -15.25 23.16 22.54
CA GLU A 370 -14.81 24.40 21.90
C GLU A 370 -14.30 24.19 20.46
N LEU A 371 -13.98 22.94 20.10
CA LEU A 371 -13.43 22.57 18.79
C LEU A 371 -14.48 21.93 17.88
N VAL A 372 -15.76 22.05 18.23
CA VAL A 372 -16.86 21.38 17.53
C VAL A 372 -16.87 21.76 16.06
N ASP A 373 -16.88 20.72 15.22
CA ASP A 373 -17.14 20.83 13.80
C ASP A 373 -18.35 19.97 13.41
N VAL A 374 -18.96 20.30 12.27
CA VAL A 374 -20.22 19.71 11.80
C VAL A 374 -20.13 18.20 11.60
N ASN A 375 -18.94 17.69 11.26
CA ASN A 375 -18.71 16.29 10.93
C ASN A 375 -17.89 15.55 12.00
N ASN A 376 -17.88 16.06 13.25
CA ASN A 376 -17.18 15.50 14.40
C ASN A 376 -15.68 15.19 14.16
N GLY A 377 -15.04 15.87 13.22
CA GLY A 377 -13.65 15.64 12.83
C GLY A 377 -12.65 15.81 13.97
N HIS A 378 -12.88 16.79 14.83
CA HIS A 378 -12.14 17.03 16.09
C HIS A 378 -12.08 15.80 17.03
N LEU A 379 -13.05 14.89 16.95
CA LEU A 379 -13.11 13.67 17.76
C LEU A 379 -12.57 12.41 17.04
N ILE A 380 -12.33 12.50 15.73
CA ILE A 380 -12.09 11.34 14.87
C ILE A 380 -10.71 11.36 14.21
N TYR A 381 -10.29 12.50 13.66
CA TYR A 381 -9.22 12.52 12.66
C TYR A 381 -7.85 12.14 13.20
N ASP A 382 -7.55 12.42 14.47
CA ASP A 382 -6.31 11.96 15.10
C ASP A 382 -6.29 10.43 15.26
N LYS A 383 -7.41 9.81 15.63
CA LYS A 383 -7.54 8.35 15.72
C LYS A 383 -7.52 7.71 14.32
N GLN A 384 -8.11 8.36 13.32
CA GLN A 384 -8.06 7.89 11.93
C GLN A 384 -6.63 7.96 11.37
N VAL A 385 -5.84 8.97 11.72
CA VAL A 385 -4.40 9.02 11.37
C VAL A 385 -3.63 7.84 11.99
N LEU A 386 -3.91 7.50 13.25
CA LEU A 386 -3.32 6.31 13.90
C LEU A 386 -3.73 5.02 13.20
N ALA A 387 -5.00 4.88 12.85
CA ALA A 387 -5.49 3.71 12.12
C ALA A 387 -4.86 3.57 10.72
N GLU A 388 -4.73 4.67 9.97
CA GLU A 388 -4.02 4.68 8.69
C GLU A 388 -2.54 4.32 8.84
N THR A 389 -1.90 4.74 9.94
CA THR A 389 -0.51 4.40 10.24
C THR A 389 -0.34 2.91 10.54
N LEU A 390 -1.30 2.31 11.26
CA LEU A 390 -1.33 0.87 11.52
C LEU A 390 -1.42 0.07 10.21
N GLU A 391 -2.36 0.47 9.36
CA GLU A 391 -2.58 -0.11 8.04
C GLU A 391 -1.36 0.05 7.11
N PHE A 392 -0.76 1.25 7.07
CA PHE A 392 0.46 1.51 6.33
C PHE A 392 1.61 0.59 6.78
N GLY A 393 1.87 0.53 8.09
CA GLY A 393 2.93 -0.31 8.64
C GLY A 393 2.73 -1.78 8.30
N TYR A 394 1.52 -2.31 8.48
CA TYR A 394 1.22 -3.71 8.12
C TYR A 394 1.41 -3.98 6.62
N MET A 395 0.91 -3.09 5.77
CA MET A 395 1.00 -3.27 4.32
C MET A 395 2.44 -3.09 3.80
N LEU A 396 3.26 -2.28 4.46
CA LEU A 396 4.68 -2.14 4.17
C LEU A 396 5.44 -3.47 4.30
N TYR A 397 5.20 -4.23 5.38
CA TYR A 397 5.81 -5.56 5.54
C TYR A 397 5.37 -6.52 4.43
N LYS A 398 4.07 -6.56 4.11
CA LYS A 398 3.55 -7.40 3.03
C LYS A 398 4.17 -7.03 1.68
N ALA A 399 4.25 -5.74 1.36
CA ALA A 399 4.85 -5.25 0.13
C ALA A 399 6.34 -5.62 0.01
N ILE A 400 7.12 -5.46 1.09
CA ILE A 400 8.55 -5.82 1.11
C ILE A 400 8.74 -7.33 0.94
N ILE A 401 7.96 -8.15 1.64
CA ILE A 401 8.00 -9.61 1.51
C ILE A 401 7.77 -10.01 0.05
N ASP A 402 6.73 -9.48 -0.59
CA ASP A 402 6.40 -9.80 -1.98
C ASP A 402 7.50 -9.33 -2.95
N ARG A 403 8.10 -8.16 -2.70
CA ARG A 403 9.24 -7.65 -3.48
C ARG A 403 10.46 -8.55 -3.37
N ILE A 404 10.81 -9.01 -2.17
CA ILE A 404 11.95 -9.90 -1.94
C ILE A 404 11.74 -11.25 -2.62
N LEU A 405 10.52 -11.80 -2.57
CA LEU A 405 10.20 -13.05 -3.28
C LEU A 405 10.40 -12.94 -4.79
N LYS A 406 10.20 -11.74 -5.36
CA LYS A 406 10.30 -11.46 -6.80
C LYS A 406 11.67 -10.90 -7.22
N GLN A 407 12.59 -10.69 -6.29
CA GLN A 407 13.88 -10.03 -6.54
C GLN A 407 15.05 -11.00 -6.47
N ASN A 408 16.01 -10.84 -7.40
CA ASN A 408 17.23 -11.65 -7.48
C ASN A 408 18.52 -10.86 -7.23
N ASP A 409 18.40 -9.54 -7.02
CA ASP A 409 19.53 -8.63 -6.77
C ASP A 409 19.78 -8.46 -5.27
N PRO A 410 20.96 -8.87 -4.75
CA PRO A 410 21.32 -8.75 -3.34
C PRO A 410 21.31 -7.31 -2.83
N ASN A 411 21.73 -6.36 -3.67
CA ASN A 411 21.81 -4.95 -3.28
C ASN A 411 20.43 -4.39 -3.04
N ILE A 412 19.46 -4.78 -3.87
CA ILE A 412 18.07 -4.31 -3.73
C ILE A 412 17.43 -4.91 -2.48
N ILE A 413 17.70 -6.17 -2.17
CA ILE A 413 17.24 -6.81 -0.92
C ILE A 413 17.85 -6.09 0.30
N PHE A 414 19.13 -5.75 0.25
CA PHE A 414 19.81 -5.00 1.31
C PHE A 414 19.21 -3.61 1.53
N LEU A 415 18.93 -2.87 0.45
CA LEU A 415 18.27 -1.57 0.53
C LEU A 415 16.88 -1.68 1.17
N MET A 416 16.07 -2.66 0.77
CA MET A 416 14.76 -2.90 1.38
C MET A 416 14.84 -3.20 2.88
N LYS A 417 15.86 -3.95 3.33
CA LYS A 417 16.13 -4.18 4.76
C LYS A 417 16.53 -2.91 5.50
N LYS A 418 17.35 -2.08 4.86
CA LYS A 418 17.74 -0.79 5.41
C LYS A 418 16.53 0.11 5.62
N ASP A 419 15.65 0.22 4.62
CA ASP A 419 14.44 1.05 4.69
C ASP A 419 13.51 0.58 5.81
N LEU A 420 13.33 -0.74 5.95
CA LEU A 420 12.55 -1.31 7.04
C LEU A 420 13.16 -1.05 8.42
N SER A 421 14.49 -1.14 8.52
CA SER A 421 15.21 -0.85 9.76
C SER A 421 15.07 0.63 10.13
N GLN A 422 15.11 1.52 9.13
CA GLN A 422 14.83 2.95 9.31
C GLN A 422 13.38 3.18 9.76
N PHE A 423 12.39 2.48 9.18
CA PHE A 423 11.01 2.56 9.62
C PHE A 423 10.85 2.15 11.10
N LYS A 424 11.46 1.02 11.50
CA LYS A 424 11.47 0.58 12.91
C LYS A 424 12.14 1.61 13.83
N TYR A 425 13.28 2.17 13.41
CA TYR A 425 13.97 3.20 14.15
C TYR A 425 13.11 4.46 14.32
N LYS A 426 12.47 4.93 13.24
CA LYS A 426 11.54 6.06 13.26
C LYS A 426 10.36 5.78 14.21
N MET A 427 9.77 4.59 14.19
CA MET A 427 8.70 4.23 15.12
C MET A 427 9.17 4.22 16.57
N ASN A 428 10.32 3.62 16.86
CA ASN A 428 10.82 3.54 18.23
C ASN A 428 11.19 4.90 18.81
N ASN A 429 11.52 5.87 17.95
CA ASN A 429 11.88 7.24 18.34
C ASN A 429 10.75 8.25 18.10
N MET A 430 9.58 7.79 17.66
CA MET A 430 8.45 8.63 17.32
C MET A 430 7.86 9.31 18.55
N GLY A 431 7.63 10.62 18.40
CA GLY A 431 6.77 11.44 19.23
C GLY A 431 7.24 11.65 20.66
N HIS A 432 6.68 12.69 21.29
CA HIS A 432 6.84 12.97 22.71
C HIS A 432 5.94 12.09 23.60
N TYR A 433 4.98 11.37 23.01
CA TYR A 433 3.93 10.64 23.72
C TYR A 433 4.18 9.13 23.74
N GLY A 434 4.60 8.59 24.88
CA GLY A 434 4.82 7.16 25.07
C GLY A 434 3.57 6.30 24.86
N GLU A 435 2.38 6.84 25.14
CA GLU A 435 1.09 6.17 24.93
C GLU A 435 0.86 5.78 23.47
N ILE A 436 1.07 6.72 22.54
CA ILE A 436 0.85 6.49 21.11
C ILE A 436 1.76 5.38 20.59
N ARG A 437 3.02 5.39 21.05
CA ARG A 437 4.01 4.37 20.68
C ARG A 437 3.57 2.98 21.14
N GLU A 438 3.10 2.86 22.38
CA GLU A 438 2.57 1.61 22.92
C GLU A 438 1.29 1.17 22.21
N MET A 439 0.40 2.11 21.85
CA MET A 439 -0.80 1.83 21.07
C MET A 439 -0.45 1.27 19.68
N LEU A 440 0.48 1.90 18.95
CA LEU A 440 0.94 1.42 17.64
C LEU A 440 1.61 0.04 17.74
N LYS A 441 2.45 -0.16 18.75
CA LYS A 441 3.12 -1.45 19.01
C LYS A 441 2.12 -2.57 19.29
N LYS A 442 1.16 -2.34 20.20
CA LYS A 442 0.09 -3.30 20.49
C LYS A 442 -0.81 -3.53 19.27
N GLY A 443 -1.19 -2.47 18.54
CA GLY A 443 -1.98 -2.59 17.32
C GLY A 443 -1.31 -3.42 16.23
N TRP A 444 -0.01 -3.22 15.98
CA TRP A 444 0.74 -4.04 15.03
C TRP A 444 0.93 -5.49 15.47
N LYS A 445 1.03 -5.74 16.78
CA LYS A 445 1.01 -7.10 17.31
C LYS A 445 -0.33 -7.78 16.99
N GLU A 446 -1.46 -7.12 17.23
CA GLU A 446 -2.80 -7.61 16.87
C GLU A 446 -2.98 -7.81 15.36
N TYR A 447 -2.34 -6.97 14.55
CA TYR A 447 -2.35 -7.11 13.09
C TYR A 447 -1.47 -8.29 12.61
N GLY A 448 -0.63 -8.87 13.47
CA GLY A 448 0.27 -9.97 13.15
C GLY A 448 1.58 -9.52 12.49
N VAL A 449 1.99 -8.27 12.68
CA VAL A 449 3.24 -7.74 12.10
C VAL A 449 4.47 -8.47 12.65
N GLU A 450 4.45 -8.91 13.91
CA GLU A 450 5.54 -9.71 14.51
C GLU A 450 5.78 -11.01 13.72
N ASN A 451 4.72 -11.70 13.32
CA ASN A 451 4.84 -12.91 12.48
C ASN A 451 5.42 -12.58 11.10
N LEU A 452 5.03 -11.44 10.51
CA LEU A 452 5.59 -10.97 9.24
C LEU A 452 7.08 -10.62 9.38
N GLN A 453 7.51 -10.09 10.52
CA GLN A 453 8.91 -9.81 10.80
C GLN A 453 9.74 -11.09 10.87
N HIS A 454 9.26 -12.11 11.58
CA HIS A 454 9.92 -13.41 11.64
C HIS A 454 10.04 -14.03 10.25
N TYR A 455 8.91 -14.10 9.52
CA TYR A 455 8.90 -14.63 8.16
C TYR A 455 9.85 -13.88 7.22
N LEU A 456 9.91 -12.55 7.33
CA LEU A 456 10.83 -11.73 6.53
C LEU A 456 12.29 -12.05 6.84
N ASN A 457 12.65 -12.21 8.12
CA ASN A 457 14.02 -12.56 8.50
C ASN A 457 14.42 -13.91 7.90
N ASP A 458 13.57 -14.93 8.04
CA ASP A 458 13.79 -16.27 7.48
C ASP A 458 13.90 -16.22 5.95
N LEU A 459 12.97 -15.54 5.29
CA LEU A 459 12.98 -15.37 3.84
C LEU A 459 14.28 -14.73 3.36
N THR A 460 14.73 -13.70 4.07
CA THR A 460 15.95 -13.01 3.67
C THR A 460 17.21 -13.82 3.92
N ALA A 461 17.25 -14.65 4.96
CA ALA A 461 18.34 -15.58 5.21
C ALA A 461 18.41 -16.64 4.10
N ILE A 462 17.26 -17.17 3.68
CA ILE A 462 17.17 -18.11 2.55
C ILE A 462 17.66 -17.44 1.26
N GLN A 463 17.24 -16.20 1.00
CA GLN A 463 17.67 -15.46 -0.19
C GLN A 463 19.17 -15.16 -0.18
N SER A 464 19.75 -14.75 0.95
CA SER A 464 21.21 -14.55 1.05
C SER A 464 21.96 -15.85 0.79
N SER A 465 21.54 -16.98 1.38
CA SER A 465 22.17 -18.28 1.10
C SER A 465 22.01 -18.71 -0.36
N HIS A 466 20.88 -18.41 -1.01
CA HIS A 466 20.69 -18.68 -2.43
C HIS A 466 21.64 -17.85 -3.31
N ILE A 467 21.81 -16.57 -2.97
CA ILE A 467 22.75 -15.66 -3.64
C ILE A 467 24.19 -16.15 -3.48
N GLU A 468 24.62 -16.45 -2.25
CA GLU A 468 25.96 -16.97 -1.95
C GLU A 468 26.24 -18.27 -2.71
N TRP A 469 25.26 -19.18 -2.76
CA TRP A 469 25.37 -20.41 -3.54
C TRP A 469 25.54 -20.12 -5.04
N LYS A 470 24.79 -19.15 -5.57
CA LYS A 470 24.88 -18.76 -6.99
C LYS A 470 26.22 -18.11 -7.31
N GLU A 471 26.69 -17.19 -6.47
CA GLU A 471 27.99 -16.54 -6.61
C GLU A 471 29.14 -17.55 -6.50
N SER A 472 29.08 -18.46 -5.52
CA SER A 472 30.07 -19.55 -5.39
C SER A 472 30.11 -20.41 -6.65
N LYS A 473 28.94 -20.75 -7.22
CA LYS A 473 28.85 -21.52 -8.47
C LYS A 473 29.42 -20.76 -9.67
N ASP A 474 29.19 -19.46 -9.76
CA ASP A 474 29.69 -18.64 -10.87
C ASP A 474 31.18 -18.32 -10.72
N THR A 475 31.67 -18.13 -9.50
CA THR A 475 33.11 -18.04 -9.19
C THR A 475 33.81 -19.35 -9.49
N ALA A 476 33.27 -20.50 -9.07
CA ALA A 476 33.83 -21.82 -9.42
C ALA A 476 33.91 -22.05 -10.94
N LYS A 477 32.97 -21.54 -11.75
CA LYS A 477 33.09 -21.58 -13.22
C LYS A 477 34.22 -20.68 -13.71
N ARG A 478 34.32 -19.45 -13.21
CA ARG A 478 35.38 -18.50 -13.58
C ARG A 478 36.75 -19.03 -13.21
N ASP A 479 36.90 -19.57 -12.01
CA ASP A 479 38.13 -20.19 -11.52
C ASP A 479 38.51 -21.37 -12.39
N ARG A 480 37.56 -22.25 -12.76
CA ARG A 480 37.83 -23.34 -13.71
C ARG A 480 38.35 -22.83 -15.05
N ILE A 481 37.74 -21.79 -15.61
CA ILE A 481 38.20 -21.18 -16.87
C ILE A 481 39.61 -20.59 -16.69
N LEU A 482 39.84 -19.85 -15.61
CA LEU A 482 41.13 -19.25 -15.29
C LEU A 482 42.22 -20.31 -15.11
N THR A 483 41.93 -21.40 -14.39
CA THR A 483 42.83 -22.55 -14.22
C THR A 483 43.18 -23.19 -15.57
N VAL A 484 42.21 -23.35 -16.48
CA VAL A 484 42.50 -23.86 -17.83
C VAL A 484 43.41 -22.91 -18.59
N VAL A 485 43.15 -21.61 -18.57
CA VAL A 485 43.98 -20.60 -19.26
C VAL A 485 45.39 -20.57 -18.69
N LEU A 486 45.54 -20.54 -17.36
CA LEU A 486 46.84 -20.56 -16.68
C LEU A 486 47.59 -21.87 -16.95
N GLY A 487 46.88 -23.01 -16.97
CA GLY A 487 47.46 -24.31 -17.32
C GLY A 487 48.00 -24.33 -18.75
N VAL A 488 47.27 -23.76 -19.71
CA VAL A 488 47.74 -23.62 -21.10
C VAL A 488 48.96 -22.70 -21.20
N LEU A 489 48.96 -21.57 -20.49
CA LEU A 489 50.09 -20.63 -20.48
C LEU A 489 51.35 -21.22 -19.81
N ALA A 490 51.19 -22.09 -18.81
CA ALA A 490 52.29 -22.77 -18.14
C ALA A 490 52.88 -23.95 -18.93
N ALA A 491 52.24 -24.38 -20.02
CA ALA A 491 52.62 -25.57 -20.80
C ALA A 491 54.07 -25.55 -21.30
N PRO A 492 54.61 -24.45 -21.86
CA PRO A 492 55.99 -24.42 -22.33
C PRO A 492 57.01 -24.58 -21.20
N GLY A 493 56.77 -23.94 -20.05
CA GLY A 493 57.64 -24.04 -18.87
C GLY A 493 57.67 -25.46 -18.30
N ILE A 494 56.50 -26.10 -18.19
CA ILE A 494 56.36 -27.50 -17.74
C ILE A 494 56.99 -28.47 -18.76
N ALA A 495 56.84 -28.19 -20.06
CA ALA A 495 57.46 -28.98 -21.11
C ALA A 495 58.99 -28.97 -20.96
N GLN A 496 59.59 -27.79 -20.78
CA GLN A 496 61.05 -27.63 -20.65
C GLN A 496 61.62 -28.19 -19.35
N THR A 497 60.94 -28.00 -18.22
CA THR A 497 61.49 -28.37 -16.90
C THR A 497 61.19 -29.81 -16.48
N ILE A 498 60.07 -30.39 -16.93
CA ILE A 498 59.62 -31.71 -16.48
C ILE A 498 59.52 -32.68 -17.66
N THR A 499 58.82 -32.29 -18.73
CA THR A 499 58.48 -33.26 -19.79
C THR A 499 59.69 -33.70 -20.59
N ILE A 500 60.55 -32.76 -21.01
CA ILE A 500 61.78 -33.07 -21.76
C ILE A 500 62.73 -33.95 -20.93
N PRO A 501 63.10 -33.61 -19.68
CA PRO A 501 63.97 -34.47 -18.86
C PRO A 501 63.41 -35.88 -18.61
N LEU A 502 62.09 -36.01 -18.43
CA LEU A 502 61.46 -37.33 -18.28
C LEU A 502 61.54 -38.15 -19.57
N TRP A 503 61.29 -37.50 -20.71
CA TRP A 503 61.33 -38.14 -22.02
C TRP A 503 62.71 -38.69 -22.33
N ASP A 504 63.74 -37.91 -22.00
CA ASP A 504 65.15 -38.29 -22.12
C ASP A 504 65.51 -39.44 -21.17
N TYR A 505 65.02 -39.42 -19.93
CA TYR A 505 65.24 -40.48 -18.95
C TYR A 505 64.67 -41.83 -19.40
N PHE A 506 63.44 -41.84 -19.93
CA PHE A 506 62.78 -43.06 -20.42
C PHE A 506 63.20 -43.48 -21.84
N LYS A 507 64.02 -42.68 -22.53
CA LYS A 507 64.49 -42.92 -23.91
C LYS A 507 63.37 -43.21 -24.90
N TRP A 508 62.25 -42.50 -24.78
CA TRP A 508 61.12 -42.70 -25.69
C TRP A 508 61.47 -42.26 -27.12
N PRO A 509 60.99 -42.99 -28.14
CA PRO A 509 61.35 -42.73 -29.53
C PRO A 509 60.86 -41.35 -29.97
N LEU A 510 61.80 -40.46 -30.31
CA LEU A 510 61.49 -39.18 -30.93
C LEU A 510 61.21 -39.40 -32.42
N PRO A 511 60.20 -38.72 -33.01
CA PRO A 511 59.98 -38.75 -34.44
C PRO A 511 61.22 -38.17 -35.16
N LYS A 512 61.58 -38.74 -36.33
CA LYS A 512 62.71 -38.31 -37.16
C LYS A 512 62.47 -36.93 -37.79
N ILE A 513 62.45 -35.90 -36.97
CA ILE A 513 62.22 -34.49 -37.34
C ILE A 513 63.54 -33.73 -37.09
N LYS A 514 63.81 -32.65 -37.84
CA LYS A 514 64.95 -31.76 -37.60
C LYS A 514 65.00 -31.33 -36.12
N LEU A 515 66.19 -31.31 -35.52
CA LEU A 515 66.42 -31.01 -34.09
C LEU A 515 65.71 -29.72 -33.62
N ALA A 516 65.64 -28.70 -34.49
CA ALA A 516 64.98 -27.42 -34.23
C ALA A 516 63.43 -27.50 -34.05
N LEU A 517 62.82 -28.64 -34.36
CA LEU A 517 61.36 -28.85 -34.23
C LEU A 517 61.00 -29.80 -33.09
N VAL A 518 61.99 -30.32 -32.34
CA VAL A 518 61.75 -31.26 -31.23
C VAL A 518 61.11 -30.57 -30.03
N GLU A 519 61.62 -29.41 -29.61
CA GLU A 519 61.04 -28.60 -28.53
C GLU A 519 59.58 -28.18 -28.80
N PRO A 520 59.22 -27.62 -29.97
CA PRO A 520 57.82 -27.28 -30.25
C PRO A 520 56.95 -28.53 -30.36
N PHE A 521 57.47 -29.67 -30.84
CA PHE A 521 56.73 -30.93 -30.85
C PHE A 521 56.39 -31.42 -29.43
N ILE A 522 57.38 -31.44 -28.52
CA ILE A 522 57.16 -31.86 -27.13
C ILE A 522 56.21 -30.88 -26.43
N THR A 523 56.32 -29.58 -26.69
CA THR A 523 55.40 -28.57 -26.14
C THR A 523 53.95 -28.82 -26.58
N VAL A 524 53.73 -29.19 -27.85
CA VAL A 524 52.40 -29.55 -28.38
C VAL A 524 51.90 -30.84 -27.74
N VAL A 525 52.74 -31.85 -27.53
CA VAL A 525 52.37 -33.10 -26.85
C VAL A 525 52.00 -32.84 -25.38
N THR A 526 52.77 -32.04 -24.65
CA THR A 526 52.46 -31.63 -23.27
C THR A 526 51.14 -30.86 -23.22
N LEU A 527 50.89 -29.97 -24.19
CA LEU A 527 49.65 -29.22 -24.29
C LEU A 527 48.44 -30.12 -24.60
N MET A 528 48.59 -31.09 -25.51
CA MET A 528 47.57 -32.11 -25.79
C MET A 528 47.28 -32.99 -24.57
N PHE A 529 48.32 -33.42 -23.84
CA PHE A 529 48.17 -34.21 -22.63
C PHE A 529 47.47 -33.42 -21.52
N MET A 530 47.84 -32.15 -21.31
CA MET A 530 47.15 -31.29 -20.36
C MET A 530 45.69 -31.04 -20.74
N LEU A 531 45.41 -30.80 -22.03
CA LEU A 531 44.03 -30.69 -22.53
C LEU A 531 43.25 -31.99 -22.28
N LEU A 532 43.86 -33.16 -22.51
CA LEU A 532 43.26 -34.47 -22.23
C LEU A 532 42.96 -34.69 -20.74
N CYS A 533 43.85 -34.27 -19.85
CA CYS A 533 43.63 -34.33 -18.40
C CYS A 533 42.60 -33.30 -17.91
N LEU A 534 42.44 -32.18 -18.61
CA LEU A 534 41.47 -31.12 -18.31
C LEU A 534 40.06 -31.41 -18.88
N LEU A 535 39.95 -32.26 -19.91
CA LEU A 535 38.67 -32.66 -20.51
C LEU A 535 37.68 -33.26 -19.48
N PRO A 536 38.05 -34.22 -18.60
CA PRO A 536 37.18 -34.69 -17.52
C PRO A 536 36.72 -33.57 -16.58
N PHE A 537 37.56 -32.56 -16.34
CA PHE A 537 37.25 -31.43 -15.48
C PHE A 537 36.24 -30.45 -16.13
N LEU A 538 36.35 -30.27 -17.44
CA LEU A 538 35.42 -29.49 -18.27
C LEU A 538 34.07 -30.21 -18.48
N PHE A 539 34.09 -31.54 -18.57
CA PHE A 539 32.91 -32.36 -18.88
C PHE A 539 32.27 -33.06 -17.67
N SER A 540 32.79 -32.94 -16.45
CA SER A 540 32.15 -33.47 -15.23
C SER A 540 30.85 -32.72 -14.90
N LYS A 541 29.77 -33.05 -15.61
CA LYS A 541 28.41 -32.79 -15.14
C LYS A 541 28.08 -33.81 -14.04
N LYS A 542 27.99 -33.30 -12.80
CA LYS A 542 27.29 -33.91 -11.64
C LYS A 542 27.84 -35.27 -11.16
N LEU A 543 28.61 -35.27 -10.07
CA LEU A 543 28.37 -36.27 -9.03
C LEU A 543 27.13 -35.80 -8.26
N LYS A 544 26.01 -36.50 -8.42
CA LYS A 544 24.85 -36.33 -7.53
C LYS A 544 25.29 -36.78 -6.14
N ILE A 545 25.30 -35.86 -5.18
CA ILE A 545 25.23 -36.23 -3.76
C ILE A 545 23.77 -36.65 -3.54
N THR A 546 23.53 -37.95 -3.52
CA THR A 546 22.32 -38.52 -2.91
C THR A 546 22.50 -38.43 -1.40
N LEU A 547 21.55 -37.75 -0.74
CA LEU A 547 21.34 -37.76 0.71
C LEU A 547 21.16 -39.19 1.22
#